data_AF-A0A183JBT8-F1
#
_entry.id   AF-A0A183JBT8-F1
#
_cell.length_a   1.000
_cell.length_b   1.000
_cell.length_c   1.000
_cell.angle_alpha   90.00
_cell.angle_beta   90.00
_cell.angle_gamma   90.00
#
_symmetry.space_group_name_H-M   'P 1'
#
loop_
_entity.id
_entity.type
_entity.pdbx_description
1 polymer ?
#
loop_
_entity_poly.entity_id
_entity_poly.type
_entity_poly.pdbx_seq_one_letter_code
_entity_poly.pdbx_strand_id
1 'polypeptide(L)'
;LILFIIFIIIDNYSLNSEKWSLEVLTGALKLFFRELKEPLITFKIYPEVDQLLGDNDIAPDLKVIRMRELINSMPVPHINTSRIFFHHLYRVMQLSSINQMHSYNLAIVFGPSLIWPEVESVAYRALKSVQVPCIEYLLTHVEEIFGPVTPPPVIS
;
A
#
# COMPACT_ATOMS: atom_id res chain seq x y z
N LEU A 1 -5.67 -11.74 -1.08
CA LEU A 1 -6.56 -10.58 -0.85
C LEU A 1 -8.00 -11.02 -0.89
N ILE A 2 -8.34 -11.78 -1.94
CA ILE A 2 -9.42 -12.78 -2.00
C ILE A 2 -9.39 -13.73 -0.77
N LEU A 3 -8.25 -13.92 -0.11
CA LEU A 3 -8.11 -14.69 1.13
C LEU A 3 -8.04 -13.87 2.43
N PHE A 4 -8.17 -12.55 2.39
CA PHE A 4 -8.03 -11.68 3.57
C PHE A 4 -9.29 -10.86 3.82
N ILE A 5 -10.13 -10.66 2.80
CA ILE A 5 -11.58 -10.45 3.03
C ILE A 5 -12.19 -11.67 3.75
N ILE A 6 -11.64 -12.88 3.54
CA ILE A 6 -12.05 -14.12 4.27
C ILE A 6 -11.61 -14.13 5.75
N PHE A 7 -10.55 -13.41 6.15
CA PHE A 7 -10.03 -13.45 7.53
C PHE A 7 -10.57 -12.33 8.44
N ILE A 8 -11.03 -11.20 7.88
CA ILE A 8 -11.70 -10.14 8.66
C ILE A 8 -13.11 -10.54 9.10
N ILE A 9 -13.66 -11.61 8.53
CA ILE A 9 -14.96 -12.20 8.89
C ILE A 9 -14.88 -13.17 10.08
N ILE A 10 -13.69 -13.48 10.60
CA ILE A 10 -13.55 -14.47 11.69
C ILE A 10 -13.69 -13.86 13.08
N ASP A 11 -13.68 -12.51 13.25
CA ASP A 11 -13.94 -11.87 14.54
C ASP A 11 -15.08 -10.81 14.49
N ASN A 12 -16.29 -11.25 14.09
CA ASN A 12 -17.61 -10.58 14.24
C ASN A 12 -18.16 -9.63 13.15
N TYR A 13 -17.54 -9.46 11.99
CA TYR A 13 -18.22 -8.78 10.86
C TYR A 13 -18.20 -9.61 9.58
N SER A 14 -19.22 -10.44 9.44
CA SER A 14 -19.44 -11.27 8.25
C SER A 14 -19.90 -10.43 7.06
N LEU A 15 -18.97 -10.07 6.18
CA LEU A 15 -19.25 -9.54 4.83
C LEU A 15 -19.59 -10.66 3.82
N ASN A 16 -19.73 -11.91 4.28
CA ASN A 16 -20.11 -13.10 3.51
C ASN A 16 -21.61 -13.12 3.19
N SER A 17 -22.15 -12.01 2.69
CA SER A 17 -23.48 -12.01 2.08
C SER A 17 -23.30 -12.13 0.56
N GLU A 18 -24.13 -12.91 -0.11
CA GLU A 18 -24.31 -12.98 -1.58
C GLU A 18 -24.58 -11.62 -2.27
N LYS A 19 -24.50 -10.51 -1.52
CA LYS A 19 -24.93 -9.16 -1.87
C LYS A 19 -23.87 -8.35 -2.62
N TRP A 20 -22.57 -8.67 -2.48
CA TRP A 20 -21.50 -7.82 -3.03
C TRP A 20 -20.43 -8.66 -3.73
N SER A 21 -20.14 -8.31 -5.00
CA SER A 21 -19.06 -8.97 -5.74
C SER A 21 -17.68 -8.48 -5.27
N LEU A 22 -16.64 -9.29 -5.53
CA LEU A 22 -15.26 -8.97 -5.16
C LEU A 22 -14.75 -7.68 -5.84
N GLU A 23 -15.22 -7.44 -7.07
CA GLU A 23 -14.91 -6.25 -7.84
C GLU A 23 -15.50 -5.00 -7.18
N VAL A 24 -16.73 -5.10 -6.65
CA VAL A 24 -17.39 -4.00 -5.92
C VAL A 24 -16.63 -3.68 -4.64
N LEU A 25 -16.25 -4.69 -3.85
CA LEU A 25 -15.50 -4.48 -2.60
C LEU A 25 -14.11 -3.88 -2.87
N THR A 26 -13.40 -4.40 -3.88
CA THR A 26 -12.09 -3.86 -4.27
C THR A 26 -12.21 -2.45 -4.83
N GLY A 27 -13.28 -2.17 -5.60
CA GLY A 27 -13.62 -0.84 -6.08
C GLY A 27 -13.87 0.14 -4.95
N ALA A 28 -14.67 -0.25 -3.95
CA ALA A 28 -14.98 0.55 -2.78
C ALA A 28 -13.73 0.86 -1.94
N LEU A 29 -12.84 -0.12 -1.75
CA LEU A 29 -11.59 0.09 -1.01
C LEU A 29 -10.64 1.07 -1.73
N LYS A 30 -10.49 0.92 -3.06
CA LYS A 30 -9.71 1.87 -3.87
C LYS A 30 -10.30 3.27 -3.84
N LEU A 31 -11.63 3.36 -3.86
CA LEU A 31 -12.34 4.62 -3.78
C LEU A 31 -12.14 5.27 -2.41
N PHE A 32 -12.26 4.50 -1.32
CA PHE A 32 -12.03 5.00 0.03
C PHE A 32 -10.68 5.71 0.16
N PHE A 33 -9.59 5.09 -0.29
CA PHE A 33 -8.27 5.72 -0.22
C PHE A 33 -8.15 6.93 -1.14
N ARG A 34 -8.72 6.87 -2.34
CA ARG A 34 -8.67 7.99 -3.31
C ARG A 34 -9.46 9.22 -2.85
N GLU A 35 -10.52 9.04 -2.07
CA GLU A 35 -11.36 10.13 -1.55
C GLU A 35 -10.84 10.71 -0.23
N LEU A 36 -9.70 10.22 0.30
CA LEU A 36 -9.04 10.87 1.44
C LEU A 36 -8.61 12.29 1.05
N LYS A 37 -8.65 13.20 2.03
CA LYS A 37 -8.15 14.59 1.86
C LYS A 37 -6.67 14.64 1.47
N GLU A 38 -5.93 13.62 1.86
CA GLU A 38 -4.51 13.42 1.59
C GLU A 38 -4.29 11.92 1.27
N PRO A 39 -3.41 11.56 0.32
CA PRO A 39 -3.05 10.18 0.05
C PRO A 39 -2.55 9.45 1.30
N LEU A 40 -2.70 8.12 1.30
CA LEU A 40 -2.18 7.29 2.38
C LEU A 40 -0.67 7.51 2.55
N ILE A 41 0.08 7.52 1.44
CA ILE A 41 1.46 7.99 1.40
C ILE A 41 1.43 9.52 1.20
N THR A 42 1.69 10.26 2.27
CA THR A 42 1.38 11.69 2.39
C THR A 42 2.05 12.56 1.33
N PHE A 43 1.46 13.72 1.05
CA PHE A 43 2.03 14.72 0.13
C PHE A 43 3.41 15.17 0.58
N LYS A 44 3.61 15.26 1.90
CA LYS A 44 4.87 15.67 2.51
C LYS A 44 6.04 14.78 2.09
N ILE A 45 5.88 13.44 2.13
CA ILE A 45 6.99 12.52 1.85
C ILE A 45 7.12 12.15 0.38
N TYR A 46 6.13 12.51 -0.44
CA TYR A 46 6.08 12.19 -1.86
C TYR A 46 7.37 12.58 -2.63
N PRO A 47 7.90 13.82 -2.52
CA PRO A 47 9.11 14.20 -3.25
C PRO A 47 10.35 13.44 -2.77
N GLU A 48 10.41 13.14 -1.47
CA GLU A 48 11.53 12.39 -0.87
C GLU A 48 11.53 10.93 -1.30
N VAL A 49 10.34 10.33 -1.45
CA VAL A 49 10.17 8.98 -2.01
C VAL A 49 10.62 8.94 -3.48
N ASP A 50 10.22 9.93 -4.28
CA ASP A 50 10.61 10.03 -5.70
C ASP A 50 12.14 10.12 -5.85
N GLN A 51 12.76 11.00 -5.05
CA GLN A 51 14.21 11.13 -5.00
C GLN A 51 14.90 9.82 -4.56
N LEU A 52 14.42 9.20 -3.48
CA LEU A 52 15.01 7.96 -2.94
C LEU A 52 14.96 6.79 -3.94
N LEU A 53 13.85 6.66 -4.66
CA LEU A 53 13.67 5.58 -5.63
C LEU A 53 14.38 5.86 -6.96
N GLY A 54 14.54 7.12 -7.33
CA GLY A 54 15.28 7.55 -8.53
C GLY A 54 16.80 7.48 -8.37
N ASP A 55 17.32 7.49 -7.14
CA ASP A 55 18.75 7.44 -6.84
C ASP A 55 19.27 5.99 -6.86
N ASN A 56 20.07 5.65 -7.87
CA ASN A 56 20.66 4.31 -8.04
C ASN A 56 21.98 4.13 -7.26
N ASP A 57 22.54 5.19 -6.69
CA ASP A 57 23.83 5.14 -5.96
C ASP A 57 23.63 4.77 -4.49
N ILE A 58 22.40 4.87 -3.98
CA ILE A 58 22.06 4.44 -2.61
C ILE A 58 22.07 2.91 -2.53
N ALA A 59 22.92 2.37 -1.65
CA ALA A 59 22.98 0.95 -1.35
C ALA A 59 21.60 0.40 -0.93
N PRO A 60 21.22 -0.83 -1.36
CA PRO A 60 19.90 -1.39 -1.09
C PRO A 60 19.48 -1.37 0.39
N ASP A 61 20.37 -1.78 1.30
CA ASP A 61 20.09 -1.80 2.74
C ASP A 61 19.80 -0.39 3.29
N LEU A 62 20.56 0.60 2.83
CA LEU A 62 20.35 1.99 3.21
C LEU A 62 19.05 2.55 2.61
N LYS A 63 18.68 2.13 1.40
CA LYS A 63 17.43 2.54 0.76
C LYS A 63 16.22 2.05 1.54
N VAL A 64 16.23 0.81 2.04
CA VAL A 64 15.17 0.27 2.91
C VAL A 64 15.08 1.04 4.23
N ILE A 65 16.22 1.37 4.86
CA ILE A 65 16.26 2.16 6.10
C ILE A 65 15.63 3.55 5.88
N ARG A 66 16.04 4.26 4.82
CA ARG A 66 15.48 5.59 4.49
C ARG A 66 14.00 5.53 4.18
N MET A 67 13.55 4.52 3.44
CA MET A 67 12.11 4.34 3.17
C MET A 67 11.33 4.14 4.48
N ARG A 68 11.86 3.35 5.43
CA ARG A 68 11.26 3.15 6.75
C ARG A 68 11.17 4.48 7.53
N GLU A 69 12.22 5.30 7.49
CA GLU A 69 12.22 6.62 8.14
C GLU A 69 11.17 7.56 7.55
N LEU A 70 11.04 7.59 6.22
CA LEU A 70 10.00 8.38 5.52
C LEU A 70 8.60 7.96 5.96
N ILE A 71 8.32 6.65 5.94
CA ILE A 71 7.03 6.11 6.38
C ILE A 71 6.76 6.48 7.85
N ASN A 72 7.73 6.34 8.74
CA ASN A 72 7.59 6.68 10.16
C ASN A 72 7.49 8.19 10.45
N SER A 73 7.75 9.04 9.46
CA SER A 73 7.57 10.50 9.56
C SER A 73 6.14 10.97 9.26
N MET A 74 5.28 10.08 8.75
CA MET A 74 3.88 10.36 8.48
C MET A 74 3.04 10.49 9.77
N PRO A 75 1.83 11.08 9.72
CA PRO A 75 0.91 11.06 10.85
C PRO A 75 0.57 9.63 11.30
N VAL A 76 0.41 9.41 12.61
CA VAL A 76 0.12 8.11 13.22
C VAL A 76 -1.02 7.34 12.52
N PRO A 77 -2.16 7.95 12.12
CA PRO A 77 -3.20 7.24 11.39
C PRO A 77 -2.74 6.67 10.03
N HIS A 78 -1.88 7.40 9.31
CA HIS A 78 -1.33 6.96 8.02
C HIS A 78 -0.35 5.81 8.20
N ILE A 79 0.50 5.87 9.25
CA ILE A 79 1.44 4.79 9.59
C ILE A 79 0.67 3.51 9.91
N ASN A 80 -0.30 3.58 10.83
CA ASN A 80 -1.07 2.42 11.27
C ASN A 80 -1.88 1.81 10.13
N THR A 81 -2.52 2.65 9.31
CA THR A 81 -3.28 2.20 8.14
C THR A 81 -2.36 1.56 7.11
N SER A 82 -1.21 2.16 6.81
CA SER A 82 -0.21 1.61 5.89
C SER A 82 0.26 0.24 6.35
N ARG A 83 0.63 0.10 7.63
CA ARG A 83 1.07 -1.19 8.17
C ARG A 83 0.04 -2.30 7.94
N ILE A 84 -1.22 -2.07 8.31
CA ILE A 84 -2.30 -3.06 8.15
C ILE A 84 -2.51 -3.37 6.66
N PHE A 85 -2.58 -2.33 5.84
CA PHE A 85 -2.88 -2.44 4.43
C PHE A 85 -1.76 -3.14 3.62
N PHE A 86 -0.50 -2.81 3.86
CA PHE A 86 0.63 -3.45 3.16
C PHE A 86 0.85 -4.89 3.62
N HIS A 87 0.62 -5.24 4.90
CA HIS A 87 0.57 -6.65 5.30
C HIS A 87 -0.58 -7.41 4.63
N HIS A 88 -1.73 -6.75 4.45
CA HIS A 88 -2.86 -7.32 3.72
C HIS A 88 -2.49 -7.64 2.26
N LEU A 89 -1.87 -6.68 1.56
CA LEU A 89 -1.36 -6.85 0.20
C LEU A 89 -0.23 -7.90 0.11
N TYR A 90 0.64 -7.98 1.11
CA TYR A 90 1.69 -8.98 1.18
C TYR A 90 1.10 -10.40 1.17
N ARG A 91 0.08 -10.68 1.98
CA ARG A 91 -0.59 -12.00 2.01
C ARG A 91 -1.26 -12.37 0.67
N VAL A 92 -1.61 -11.40 -0.18
CA VAL A 92 -2.07 -11.68 -1.57
C VAL A 92 -0.94 -12.12 -2.44
N MET A 93 0.16 -11.38 -2.36
CA MET A 93 1.32 -11.56 -3.20
C MET A 93 1.93 -12.94 -2.96
N GLN A 94 1.88 -13.43 -1.71
CA GLN A 94 2.25 -14.81 -1.36
C GLN A 94 1.41 -15.89 -2.06
N LEU A 95 0.25 -15.53 -2.60
CA LEU A 95 -0.66 -16.42 -3.33
C LEU A 95 -0.67 -16.12 -4.84
N SER A 96 0.34 -15.40 -5.32
CA SER A 96 0.43 -14.94 -6.72
C SER A 96 0.44 -16.07 -7.74
N SER A 97 0.90 -17.27 -7.38
CA SER A 97 0.81 -18.47 -8.24
C SER A 97 -0.62 -18.86 -8.59
N ILE A 98 -1.60 -18.50 -7.74
CA ILE A 98 -3.02 -18.80 -7.94
C ILE A 98 -3.76 -17.57 -8.46
N ASN A 99 -3.56 -16.41 -7.82
CA ASN A 99 -4.34 -15.21 -8.11
C ASN A 99 -3.69 -14.26 -9.14
N GLN A 100 -2.48 -14.57 -9.61
CA GLN A 100 -1.71 -13.78 -10.59
C GLN A 100 -1.38 -12.34 -10.16
N MET A 101 -1.56 -12.00 -8.87
CA MET A 101 -1.29 -10.68 -8.32
C MET A 101 0.12 -10.63 -7.70
N HIS A 102 1.13 -10.48 -8.54
CA HIS A 102 2.50 -10.14 -8.13
C HIS A 102 2.59 -8.69 -7.61
N SER A 103 3.73 -8.34 -6.99
CA SER A 103 4.01 -6.98 -6.47
C SER A 103 3.66 -5.88 -7.47
N TYR A 104 4.14 -6.02 -8.70
CA TYR A 104 3.91 -5.07 -9.79
C TYR A 104 2.43 -4.91 -10.14
N ASN A 105 1.68 -6.02 -10.24
CA ASN A 105 0.25 -5.99 -10.56
C ASN A 105 -0.56 -5.31 -9.43
N LEU A 106 -0.20 -5.56 -8.17
CA LEU A 106 -0.79 -4.88 -7.02
C LEU A 106 -0.45 -3.39 -7.02
N ALA A 107 0.79 -3.04 -7.35
CA ALA A 107 1.25 -1.66 -7.43
C ALA A 107 0.54 -0.86 -8.53
N ILE A 108 0.28 -1.45 -9.70
CA ILE A 108 -0.54 -0.83 -10.75
C ILE A 108 -1.97 -0.56 -10.25
N VAL A 109 -2.58 -1.54 -9.57
CA VAL A 109 -3.98 -1.43 -9.15
C VAL A 109 -4.17 -0.41 -8.03
N PHE A 110 -3.23 -0.31 -7.10
CA PHE A 110 -3.36 0.51 -5.91
C PHE A 110 -2.55 1.82 -5.93
N GLY A 111 -1.48 1.92 -6.73
CA GLY A 111 -0.65 3.12 -6.85
C GLY A 111 -1.45 4.42 -7.00
N PRO A 112 -2.36 4.51 -8.00
CA PRO A 112 -3.18 5.71 -8.20
C PRO A 112 -4.10 6.07 -7.03
N SER A 113 -4.41 5.11 -6.16
CA SER A 113 -5.29 5.29 -5.00
C SER A 113 -4.54 5.54 -3.70
N LEU A 114 -3.22 5.39 -3.65
CA LEU A 114 -2.45 5.45 -2.39
C LEU A 114 -1.45 6.58 -2.33
N ILE A 115 -1.05 7.10 -3.49
CA ILE A 115 0.01 8.10 -3.61
C ILE A 115 -0.24 8.95 -4.85
N TRP A 116 -0.31 10.26 -4.71
CA TRP A 116 -0.42 11.23 -5.81
C TRP A 116 0.19 12.56 -5.37
N PRO A 117 0.66 13.42 -6.31
CA PRO A 117 1.26 14.70 -5.95
C PRO A 117 0.18 15.69 -5.50
N GLU A 118 0.54 16.62 -4.62
CA GLU A 118 -0.36 17.70 -4.17
C GLU A 118 -0.74 18.65 -5.31
N VAL A 119 0.22 18.92 -6.22
CA VAL A 119 0.02 19.71 -7.43
C VAL A 119 0.27 18.84 -8.65
N GLU A 120 -0.78 18.55 -9.41
CA GLU A 120 -0.66 17.84 -10.67
C GLU A 120 -0.14 18.79 -11.76
N SER A 121 1.06 18.53 -12.28
CA SER A 121 1.53 19.16 -13.53
C SER A 121 1.49 18.16 -14.69
N VAL A 122 1.19 18.66 -15.90
CA VAL A 122 1.16 17.83 -17.12
C VAL A 122 2.52 17.18 -17.40
N ALA A 123 3.62 17.86 -17.04
CA ALA A 123 4.97 17.32 -17.12
C ALA A 123 5.20 16.17 -16.14
N TYR A 124 4.61 16.25 -14.94
CA TYR A 124 4.73 15.22 -13.90
C TYR A 124 4.02 13.91 -14.30
N ARG A 125 2.88 14.00 -15.01
CA ARG A 125 2.19 12.81 -15.55
C ARG A 125 2.98 12.08 -16.64
N ALA A 126 3.91 12.76 -17.31
CA ALA A 126 4.74 12.19 -18.37
C ALA A 126 6.07 11.58 -17.87
N LEU A 127 6.52 11.97 -16.68
CA LEU A 127 7.62 11.33 -15.96
C LEU A 127 7.10 10.05 -15.29
N LYS A 128 7.95 9.00 -15.22
CA LYS A 128 7.61 7.71 -14.61
C LYS A 128 6.99 7.96 -13.22
N SER A 129 5.69 7.76 -13.08
CA SER A 129 5.02 8.16 -11.84
C SER A 129 5.58 7.34 -10.68
N VAL A 130 6.01 8.02 -9.62
CA VAL A 130 6.53 7.41 -8.38
C VAL A 130 5.55 6.39 -7.76
N GLN A 131 4.29 6.42 -8.19
CA GLN A 131 3.21 5.61 -7.66
C GLN A 131 3.50 4.11 -7.73
N VAL A 132 3.77 3.57 -8.92
CA VAL A 132 4.00 2.12 -9.08
C VAL A 132 5.31 1.69 -8.38
N PRO A 133 6.47 2.36 -8.61
CA PRO A 133 7.71 2.01 -7.93
C PRO A 133 7.60 2.10 -6.40
N CYS A 134 6.90 3.11 -5.87
CA CYS A 134 6.71 3.25 -4.42
C CYS A 134 5.92 2.08 -3.85
N ILE A 135 4.73 1.79 -4.40
CA ILE A 135 3.88 0.71 -3.87
C ILE A 135 4.58 -0.65 -4.03
N GLU A 136 5.26 -0.90 -5.15
CA GLU A 136 6.03 -2.13 -5.33
C GLU A 136 7.19 -2.25 -4.34
N TYR A 137 7.93 -1.17 -4.09
CA TYR A 137 9.04 -1.16 -3.14
C TYR A 137 8.54 -1.45 -1.71
N LEU A 138 7.43 -0.81 -1.32
CA LEU A 138 6.79 -1.04 -0.03
C LEU A 138 6.29 -2.48 0.10
N LEU A 139 5.78 -3.09 -0.98
CA LEU A 139 5.29 -4.48 -1.00
C LEU A 139 6.38 -5.55 -0.94
N THR A 140 7.53 -5.26 -1.54
CA THR A 140 8.66 -6.20 -1.56
C THR A 140 9.48 -6.16 -0.26
N HIS A 141 9.36 -5.08 0.53
CA HIS A 141 10.06 -4.88 1.80
C HIS A 141 9.11 -4.65 2.98
N VAL A 142 7.94 -5.30 2.99
CA VAL A 142 6.88 -5.04 3.98
C VAL A 142 7.36 -5.27 5.40
N GLU A 143 8.06 -6.38 5.65
CA GLU A 143 8.48 -6.73 7.01
C GLU A 143 9.63 -5.84 7.48
N GLU A 144 10.53 -5.47 6.59
CA GLU A 144 11.58 -4.53 6.88
C GLU A 144 11.00 -3.14 7.15
N ILE A 145 9.99 -2.67 6.41
CA ILE A 145 9.49 -1.30 6.58
C ILE A 145 8.50 -1.19 7.73
N PHE A 146 7.56 -2.14 7.86
CA PHE A 146 6.45 -2.07 8.80
C PHE A 146 6.62 -2.97 10.03
N GLY A 147 7.70 -3.75 10.09
CA GLY A 147 7.95 -4.75 11.12
C GLY A 147 7.20 -6.07 10.84
N PRO A 148 7.30 -7.04 11.76
CA PRO A 148 6.62 -8.33 11.59
C PRO A 148 5.10 -8.14 11.55
N VAL A 149 4.43 -9.08 10.87
CA VAL A 149 2.97 -9.18 10.84
C VAL A 149 2.45 -9.20 12.27
N THR A 150 1.80 -8.12 12.70
CA THR A 150 1.04 -8.14 13.93
C THR A 150 -0.23 -8.95 13.71
N PRO A 151 -0.51 -9.98 14.52
CA PRO A 151 -1.82 -10.60 14.56
C PRO A 151 -2.87 -9.51 14.82
N PRO A 152 -4.10 -9.61 14.26
CA PRO A 152 -5.19 -8.72 14.62
C PRO A 152 -5.31 -8.67 16.15
N PRO A 153 -5.58 -7.50 16.76
CA PRO A 153 -5.93 -7.44 18.17
C PRO A 153 -7.10 -8.39 18.42
N VAL A 154 -6.92 -9.36 19.32
CA VAL A 154 -8.03 -10.19 19.78
C VAL A 154 -8.92 -9.27 20.60
N ILE A 155 -10.07 -8.89 20.06
CA ILE A 155 -11.06 -8.11 20.77
C ILE A 155 -11.81 -9.10 21.67
N SER A 156 -11.39 -9.19 22.93
CA SER A 156 -12.08 -9.96 23.98
C SER A 156 -13.38 -9.30 24.40
#